data_AF-A0A2S9FU77-F1
#
_entry.id   AF-A0A2S9FU77-F1
#
_cell.length_a   1.000
_cell.length_b   1.000
_cell.length_c   1.000
_cell.angle_alpha   90.00
_cell.angle_beta   90.00
_cell.angle_gamma   90.00
#
_symmetry.space_group_name_H-M   'P 1'
#
loop_
_entity.id
_entity.type
_entity.pdbx_description
1 polymer ?
#
loop_
_entity_poly.entity_id
_entity_poly.type
_entity_poly.pdbx_seq_one_letter_code
_entity_poly.pdbx_strand_id
1 'polypeptide(L)'
;VVGTTRPSVVKVRGVAQSCQKVLEGTGFVVAPNRVMSNAHVVAGSDSVTIEVDGQEYEAGVVSYDPDADISILDVPNLPSAPLQFVDD
;
A
#
# COMPACT_ATOMS: atom_id res chain seq x y z
N VAL A 1 -0.41 -22.74 -8.67
CA VAL A 1 0.46 -21.63 -8.19
C VAL A 1 -0.34 -20.42 -7.66
N VAL A 2 -1.68 -20.39 -7.75
CA VAL A 2 -2.52 -19.24 -7.32
C VAL A 2 -3.06 -19.36 -5.88
N GLY A 3 -2.56 -20.32 -5.09
CA GLY A 3 -3.11 -20.66 -3.77
C GLY A 3 -2.41 -20.01 -2.58
N THR A 4 -1.13 -19.62 -2.73
CA THR A 4 -0.24 -19.34 -1.59
C THR A 4 0.00 -17.84 -1.31
N THR A 5 -0.45 -16.94 -2.18
CA THR A 5 -0.16 -15.48 -2.08
C THR A 5 -1.31 -14.63 -1.51
N ARG A 6 -2.42 -15.27 -1.13
CA ARG A 6 -3.62 -14.58 -0.62
C ARG A 6 -3.41 -13.66 0.61
N PRO A 7 -2.50 -13.90 1.58
CA PRO A 7 -2.43 -13.07 2.78
C PRO A 7 -1.58 -11.79 2.67
N SER A 8 -1.02 -11.47 1.51
CA SER A 8 -0.05 -10.36 1.40
C SER A 8 -0.37 -9.32 0.31
N VAL A 9 -1.53 -9.45 -0.33
CA VAL A 9 -2.11 -8.39 -1.16
C VAL A 9 -3.03 -7.58 -0.26
N VAL A 10 -2.74 -6.28 -0.15
CA VAL A 10 -3.52 -5.36 0.68
C VAL A 10 -4.24 -4.35 -0.20
N LYS A 11 -5.40 -3.89 0.24
CA LYS A 11 -6.11 -2.81 -0.45
C LYS A 11 -5.57 -1.47 0.06
N VAL A 12 -5.25 -0.58 -0.87
CA VAL A 12 -4.73 0.76 -0.57
C VAL A 12 -5.84 1.76 -0.86
N ARG A 13 -6.16 2.63 0.10
CA ARG A 13 -7.13 3.71 -0.04
C ARG A 13 -6.45 5.05 0.22
N GLY A 14 -6.28 5.87 -0.81
CA GLY A 14 -5.89 7.26 -0.68
C GLY A 14 -7.14 8.13 -0.51
N VAL A 15 -7.19 8.95 0.53
CA VAL A 15 -8.26 9.95 0.70
C VAL A 15 -7.66 11.32 0.44
N ALA A 16 -8.09 11.95 -0.65
CA ALA A 16 -7.82 13.36 -0.91
C ALA A 16 -8.98 14.19 -0.35
N GLN A 17 -8.84 14.69 0.89
CA GLN A 17 -9.84 15.54 1.54
C GLN A 17 -10.10 16.82 0.73
N SER A 18 -9.06 17.38 0.13
CA SER A 18 -9.13 18.54 -0.78
C SER A 18 -10.03 18.33 -2.00
N CYS A 19 -10.19 17.08 -2.47
CA CYS A 19 -10.96 16.75 -3.67
C CYS A 19 -12.21 15.90 -3.40
N GLN A 20 -12.48 15.51 -2.15
CA GLN A 20 -13.52 14.53 -1.79
C GLN A 20 -13.48 13.26 -2.66
N LYS A 21 -12.28 12.88 -3.11
CA LYS A 21 -12.06 11.70 -3.94
C LYS A 21 -11.34 10.64 -3.13
N VAL A 22 -11.90 9.44 -3.18
CA VAL A 22 -11.24 8.23 -2.68
C VAL A 22 -10.56 7.59 -3.89
N LEU A 23 -9.23 7.47 -3.82
CA LEU A 23 -8.41 6.74 -4.76
C LEU A 23 -8.25 5.32 -4.21
N GLU A 24 -8.75 4.33 -4.92
CA GLU A 24 -8.61 2.93 -4.53
C GLU A 24 -7.58 2.24 -5.42
N GLY A 25 -6.63 1.56 -4.80
CA GLY A 25 -5.59 0.78 -5.47
C GLY A 25 -5.25 -0.48 -4.67
N THR A 26 -4.22 -1.18 -5.13
CA THR A 26 -3.69 -2.37 -4.46
C THR A 26 -2.22 -2.16 -4.13
N GLY A 27 -1.79 -2.73 -3.02
CA GLY A 27 -0.40 -2.74 -2.60
C GLY A 27 0.01 -4.12 -2.13
N PHE A 28 1.31 -4.30 -1.93
CA PHE A 28 1.85 -5.54 -1.41
C PHE A 28 2.88 -5.26 -0.33
N VAL A 29 2.90 -6.11 0.70
CA VAL A 29 3.83 -5.97 1.82
C VAL A 29 5.21 -6.44 1.38
N VAL A 30 6.17 -5.52 1.34
CA VAL A 30 7.56 -5.79 0.91
C VAL A 30 8.52 -5.98 2.07
N ALA A 31 8.18 -5.47 3.25
CA ALA A 31 8.91 -5.66 4.50
C ALA A 31 7.96 -5.42 5.69
N PRO A 32 8.34 -5.78 6.93
CA PRO A 32 7.52 -5.49 8.11
C PRO A 32 7.13 -4.01 8.17
N ASN A 33 5.83 -3.71 8.29
CA ASN A 33 5.28 -2.35 8.26
C ASN A 33 5.65 -1.54 6.99
N ARG A 34 5.92 -2.21 5.85
CA ARG A 34 6.23 -1.55 4.58
C ARG A 34 5.38 -2.12 3.47
N VAL A 35 4.60 -1.25 2.83
CA VAL A 35 3.76 -1.58 1.68
C VAL A 35 4.29 -0.85 0.46
N MET A 36 4.48 -1.57 -0.63
CA MET A 36 4.72 -0.97 -1.94
C MET A 36 3.39 -0.81 -2.67
N SER A 37 3.19 0.34 -3.30
CA SER A 37 2.03 0.69 -4.12
C SER A 37 2.50 1.50 -5.32
N ASN A 38 1.61 1.79 -6.27
CA ASN A 38 1.92 2.75 -7.33
C ASN A 38 2.01 4.18 -6.79
N ALA A 39 2.84 5.01 -7.43
CA ALA A 39 2.99 6.41 -7.06
C ALA A 39 1.71 7.21 -7.38
N HIS A 40 1.08 6.94 -8.53
CA HIS A 40 -0.14 7.64 -8.93
C HIS A 40 -1.33 7.43 -7.96
N VAL A 41 -1.34 6.32 -7.19
CA VAL A 41 -2.41 6.01 -6.22
C VAL A 41 -2.37 6.97 -5.04
N VAL A 42 -1.18 7.41 -4.63
CA VAL A 42 -0.97 8.30 -3.48
C VAL A 42 -0.73 9.75 -3.87
N ALA A 43 -0.51 10.02 -5.16
CA ALA A 43 -0.30 11.37 -5.67
C ALA A 43 -1.50 12.28 -5.35
N GLY A 44 -1.24 13.35 -4.58
CA GLY A 44 -2.26 14.34 -4.20
C GLY A 44 -3.26 13.87 -3.14
N SER A 45 -3.02 12.73 -2.48
CA SER A 45 -3.80 12.29 -1.32
C SER A 45 -3.34 13.04 -0.06
N ASP A 46 -4.29 13.49 0.75
CA ASP A 46 -4.02 14.18 2.02
C ASP A 46 -3.71 13.15 3.14
N SER A 47 -4.35 11.98 3.08
CA SER A 47 -4.07 10.83 3.92
C SER A 47 -4.14 9.53 3.12
N VAL A 48 -3.37 8.53 3.54
CA VAL A 48 -3.36 7.19 2.93
C VAL A 48 -3.66 6.17 4.01
N THR A 49 -4.56 5.25 3.70
CA THR A 49 -5.01 4.21 4.61
C THR A 49 -4.94 2.86 3.90
N ILE A 50 -4.57 1.82 4.63
CA ILE A 50 -4.46 0.45 4.12
C ILE A 50 -5.55 -0.39 4.77
N GLU A 51 -6.31 -1.12 3.97
CA GLU A 51 -7.35 -2.01 4.44
C GLU A 51 -6.86 -3.47 4.33
N VAL A 52 -6.86 -4.17 5.46
CA VAL A 52 -6.51 -5.60 5.58
C VAL A 52 -7.59 -6.30 6.39
N ASP A 53 -8.22 -7.32 5.82
CA ASP A 53 -9.29 -8.10 6.46
C ASP A 53 -10.43 -7.24 7.05
N GLY A 54 -10.75 -6.12 6.40
CA GLY A 54 -11.78 -5.17 6.83
C GLY A 54 -11.35 -4.20 7.94
N GLN A 55 -10.08 -4.24 8.36
CA GLN A 55 -9.48 -3.28 9.30
C GLN A 55 -8.63 -2.25 8.55
N GLU A 56 -8.78 -0.98 8.90
CA GLU A 56 -8.02 0.12 8.33
C GLU A 56 -6.78 0.47 9.19
N TYR A 57 -5.67 0.76 8.52
CA TYR A 57 -4.38 1.15 9.09
C TYR A 57 -3.90 2.44 8.44
N GLU A 58 -3.54 3.42 9.27
CA GLU A 58 -2.90 4.66 8.79
C GLU A 58 -1.54 4.37 8.15
N ALA A 59 -1.28 5.00 7.01
CA ALA A 59 -0.07 4.82 6.23
C ALA A 59 0.59 6.15 5.89
N GLY A 60 1.90 6.23 6.13
CA GLY A 60 2.73 7.38 5.75
C GLY A 60 3.54 7.09 4.49
N VAL A 61 3.54 8.00 3.51
CA VAL A 61 4.42 7.87 2.34
C VAL A 61 5.86 8.15 2.77
N VAL A 62 6.74 7.14 2.69
CA VAL A 62 8.17 7.27 3.05
C VAL A 62 9.08 7.33 1.83
N SER A 63 8.62 6.83 0.68
CA SER A 63 9.31 6.99 -0.60
C SER A 63 8.28 7.18 -1.72
N TYR A 64 8.60 8.05 -2.65
CA TYR A 64 7.78 8.35 -3.81
C TYR A 64 8.70 8.56 -5.01
N ASP A 65 8.55 7.71 -6.02
CA ASP A 65 9.27 7.77 -7.29
C ASP A 65 8.23 7.83 -8.45
N PRO A 66 8.01 9.00 -9.05
CA PRO A 66 7.07 9.14 -10.15
C PRO A 66 7.61 8.60 -11.48
N ASP A 67 8.93 8.51 -11.66
CA ASP A 67 9.54 8.03 -12.90
C ASP A 67 9.39 6.51 -13.03
N ALA A 68 9.48 5.80 -11.90
CA ALA A 68 9.23 4.36 -11.81
C ALA A 68 7.75 4.00 -11.52
N ASP A 69 6.89 4.99 -11.23
CA ASP A 69 5.53 4.82 -10.70
C ASP A 69 5.45 3.95 -9.43
N ILE A 70 6.37 4.14 -8.49
CA ILE A 70 6.48 3.38 -7.24
C ILE A 70 6.37 4.31 -6.02
N SER A 71 5.58 3.89 -5.03
CA SER A 71 5.57 4.47 -3.68
C SER A 71 5.78 3.40 -2.61
N ILE A 72 6.51 3.77 -1.55
CA ILE A 72 6.65 2.97 -0.34
C ILE A 72 5.93 3.67 0.79
N LEU A 73 5.07 2.91 1.46
CA LEU A 73 4.24 3.34 2.57
C LEU A 73 4.73 2.66 3.84
N ASP A 74 4.90 3.43 4.91
CA ASP A 74 5.09 2.95 6.27
C ASP A 74 3.74 2.77 6.95
N VAL A 75 3.48 1.57 7.44
CA VAL A 75 2.17 1.17 8.00
C VAL A 75 2.39 0.52 9.36
N PRO A 76 2.46 1.30 10.44
CA PRO A 76 2.73 0.77 11.77
C PRO A 76 1.66 -0.23 12.20
N ASN A 77 2.08 -1.36 12.77
CA ASN A 77 1.21 -2.42 13.29
C ASN A 77 0.44 -3.20 12.23
N LEU A 78 0.91 -3.21 10.98
CA LEU A 78 0.30 -4.02 9.92
C LEU A 78 0.47 -5.53 10.24
N PRO A 79 -0.62 -6.31 10.39
CA PRO A 79 -0.53 -7.72 10.80
C PRO A 79 -0.14 -8.69 9.67
N SER A 80 0.31 -8.18 8.52
CA SER A 80 0.55 -8.99 7.31
C SER A 80 2.03 -9.39 7.16
N ALA A 81 2.26 -10.64 6.76
CA ALA A 81 3.59 -11.17 6.47
C ALA A 81 4.06 -10.71 5.07
N PRO A 82 5.30 -10.21 4.94
CA PRO A 82 5.82 -9.75 3.65
C PRO A 82 5.88 -10.88 2.62
N LEU A 83 5.56 -10.56 1.37
CA LEU A 83 5.90 -11.45 0.25
C LEU A 83 7.41 -11.43 0.07
N GLN A 84 8.01 -12.62 -0.04
CA GLN A 84 9.37 -12.72 -0.53
C GLN A 84 9.36 -12.53 -2.04
N PHE A 85 10.19 -11.60 -2.53
CA PHE A 85 10.52 -11.56 -3.94
C PHE A 85 11.23 -12.87 -4.31
N VAL A 86 10.88 -13.44 -5.45
CA VAL A 86 11.59 -14.60 -6.00
C VAL A 86 12.69 -14.02 -6.90
N ASP A 87 13.95 -14.25 -6.54
CA ASP A 87 15.08 -14.01 -7.44
C ASP A 87 15.09 -15.13 -8.49
N ASP A 88 15.12 -14.77 -9.78
CA ASP A 88 15.30 -15.70 -10.91
C ASP A 88 16.79 -16.04 -11.11
#